data_AF-M5SU88-F1
#
_entry.id   AF-M5SU88-F1
#
_cell.length_a   1.000
_cell.length_b   1.000
_cell.length_c   1.000
_cell.angle_alpha   90.00
_cell.angle_beta   90.00
_cell.angle_gamma   90.00
#
_symmetry.space_group_name_H-M   'P 1'
#
loop_
_entity.id
_entity.type
_entity.pdbx_description
1 polymer ?
#
loop_
_entity_poly.entity_id
_entity_poly.type
_entity_poly.pdbx_seq_one_letter_code
_entity_poly.pdbx_strand_id
1 'polypeptide(L)'
;MKSLQKIGVMFLPVCLFWGVSGSSSMFAQDIKITIETKPKEVEVVSSADGKEPFTGQRPAVDVAILLDTSNSMDGLINQARSQLWNIVQEFAKAKKSGKTPLLRVSIFEYGNTRLPASEDYLRQVVPLTDDLDKVSEALFALSTSGGDEYCGSVITEAIKRLDWSSEPNAYKAIFIAGNEPFDQGPVDFRTACKGAIEDGVVVNTIHCGNYDAGVRGKWQEGAQLAEGKFLNINQDEKVVHIKTPQDKIIIELNAALNKTYLWYGSQSQRKSYATNQTVQDSNAGSGLSSRAAIKSSSLYRNVGRDLVDTYEEDASVIEQLKEDELPTELQGLTVQERARRISEMSKRRAEIKTKLAEASKQRDAFIAKQQMQQAPSAASATLGDAFSDAIGQQLQQSGFEVGQ
;
A
#
# COMPACT_ATOMS: atom_id res chain seq x y z
N MET A 1 43.62 40.79 -39.67
CA MET A 1 44.36 41.78 -38.86
C MET A 1 43.85 41.74 -37.42
N LYS A 2 44.59 41.09 -36.52
CA LYS A 2 44.69 41.38 -35.08
C LYS A 2 45.92 40.61 -34.57
N SER A 3 46.73 41.30 -33.78
CA SER A 3 48.18 41.20 -33.68
C SER A 3 48.69 40.18 -32.65
N LEU A 4 49.88 39.65 -32.96
CA LEU A 4 50.80 38.96 -32.05
C LEU A 4 51.41 39.88 -30.98
N GLN A 5 51.75 39.32 -29.80
CA GLN A 5 53.07 39.40 -29.13
C GLN A 5 53.05 38.52 -27.85
N LYS A 6 53.82 37.42 -27.79
CA LYS A 6 55.23 37.21 -27.35
C LYS A 6 55.35 36.84 -25.85
N ILE A 7 55.68 35.59 -25.50
CA ILE A 7 57.02 34.95 -25.25
C ILE A 7 57.41 34.96 -23.75
N GLY A 8 57.78 33.78 -23.24
CA GLY A 8 58.53 33.60 -21.99
C GLY A 8 58.76 32.12 -21.64
N VAL A 9 59.70 31.47 -22.31
CA VAL A 9 60.22 30.13 -21.98
C VAL A 9 61.58 30.30 -21.29
N MET A 10 61.83 29.57 -20.20
CA MET A 10 63.16 29.47 -19.57
C MET A 10 63.50 28.00 -19.37
N PHE A 11 64.74 27.64 -19.74
CA PHE A 11 65.24 26.27 -19.91
C PHE A 11 66.64 26.17 -19.27
N LEU A 12 66.97 24.96 -18.80
CA LEU A 12 68.31 24.37 -18.52
C LEU A 12 69.07 24.80 -17.23
N PRO A 13 70.01 23.97 -16.68
CA PRO A 13 70.62 22.77 -17.29
C PRO A 13 70.74 21.49 -16.44
N VAL A 14 71.00 20.40 -17.16
CA VAL A 14 71.48 19.08 -16.73
C VAL A 14 73.01 19.11 -16.58
N CYS A 15 73.56 18.45 -15.56
CA CYS A 15 74.96 18.00 -15.53
C CYS A 15 75.05 16.62 -14.84
N LEU A 16 75.60 15.64 -15.57
CA LEU A 16 76.11 14.37 -15.07
C LEU A 16 77.53 14.56 -14.52
N PHE A 17 77.96 13.77 -13.52
CA PHE A 17 79.14 12.87 -13.61
C PHE A 17 79.29 11.97 -12.37
N TRP A 18 79.99 10.87 -12.59
CA TRP A 18 80.11 9.61 -11.83
C TRP A 18 80.87 9.62 -10.48
N GLY A 19 80.52 8.65 -9.61
CA GLY A 19 81.47 7.57 -9.25
C GLY A 19 82.00 7.45 -7.80
N VAL A 20 81.82 6.24 -7.25
CA VAL A 20 82.68 5.47 -6.31
C VAL A 20 82.39 5.51 -4.79
N SER A 21 81.76 4.41 -4.34
CA SER A 21 82.08 3.47 -3.24
C SER A 21 82.58 3.96 -1.86
N GLY A 22 81.89 3.52 -0.80
CA GLY A 22 82.45 3.44 0.56
C GLY A 22 81.42 3.17 1.65
N SER A 23 81.34 1.92 2.10
CA SER A 23 80.40 1.37 3.09
C SER A 23 80.44 2.04 4.47
N SER A 24 79.28 2.17 5.13
CA SER A 24 79.14 2.08 6.59
C SER A 24 77.68 1.79 6.98
N SER A 25 77.53 0.74 7.76
CA SER A 25 76.30 0.04 8.14
C SER A 25 75.46 0.79 9.18
N MET A 26 74.14 0.83 9.04
CA MET A 26 73.20 0.83 10.17
C MET A 26 71.85 0.19 9.80
N PHE A 27 71.52 -0.85 10.59
CA PHE A 27 70.30 -1.64 10.79
C PHE A 27 69.01 -1.30 10.01
N ALA A 28 68.52 -2.28 9.26
CA ALA A 28 67.14 -2.36 8.77
C ALA A 28 66.27 -3.18 9.74
N GLN A 29 65.08 -2.68 10.07
CA GLN A 29 64.00 -3.47 10.65
C GLN A 29 62.86 -3.51 9.62
N ASP A 30 62.66 -4.69 9.02
CA ASP A 30 61.56 -4.96 8.10
C ASP A 30 60.25 -5.16 8.89
N ILE A 31 59.33 -4.21 8.78
CA ILE A 31 57.96 -4.36 9.29
C ILE A 31 57.13 -5.06 8.21
N LYS A 32 56.92 -6.37 8.37
CA LYS A 32 55.85 -7.12 7.69
C LYS A 32 54.56 -6.98 8.48
N ILE A 33 53.55 -6.33 7.90
CA ILE A 33 52.18 -6.33 8.43
C ILE A 33 51.44 -7.51 7.80
N THR A 34 51.21 -8.55 8.60
CA THR A 34 50.31 -9.67 8.27
C THR A 34 48.93 -9.36 8.86
N ILE A 35 47.91 -9.29 8.02
CA ILE A 35 46.51 -9.16 8.47
C ILE A 35 45.98 -10.57 8.76
N GLU A 36 45.89 -10.93 10.03
CA GLU A 36 45.14 -12.11 10.46
C GLU A 36 43.65 -11.73 10.64
N THR A 37 42.78 -12.27 9.80
CA THR A 37 41.34 -12.23 10.01
C THR A 37 40.92 -13.38 10.92
N LYS A 38 40.42 -13.06 12.12
CA LYS A 38 39.56 -13.95 12.92
C LYS A 38 38.21 -13.27 13.17
N PRO A 39 37.09 -14.01 13.02
CA PRO A 39 35.74 -13.46 13.14
C PRO A 39 35.42 -13.17 14.60
N LYS A 40 34.79 -12.02 14.86
CA LYS A 40 34.30 -11.64 16.19
C LYS A 40 32.79 -11.76 16.19
N GLU A 41 32.27 -12.70 16.99
CA GLU A 41 30.87 -12.73 17.42
C GLU A 41 30.51 -11.36 18.02
N VAL A 42 29.37 -10.83 17.59
CA VAL A 42 28.80 -9.61 18.15
C VAL A 42 27.64 -10.02 19.05
N GLU A 43 27.86 -9.84 20.35
CA GLU A 43 26.83 -9.92 21.39
C GLU A 43 25.74 -8.88 21.15
N VAL A 44 24.49 -9.31 21.29
CA VAL A 44 23.29 -8.49 21.26
C VAL A 44 23.24 -7.67 22.54
N VAL A 45 23.42 -6.34 22.43
CA VAL A 45 23.14 -5.41 23.53
C VAL A 45 21.79 -4.75 23.28
N SER A 46 20.85 -5.02 24.18
CA SER A 46 19.59 -4.30 24.28
C SER A 46 19.83 -2.88 24.80
N SER A 47 19.36 -1.88 24.06
CA SER A 47 19.24 -0.52 24.57
C SER A 47 17.79 -0.24 24.92
N ALA A 48 17.50 -0.33 26.21
CA ALA A 48 16.34 0.29 26.82
C ALA A 48 16.61 1.79 26.97
N ASP A 49 16.03 2.60 26.08
CA ASP A 49 15.64 3.98 26.38
C ASP A 49 14.13 4.08 26.17
N GLY A 50 13.43 4.15 27.30
CA GLY A 50 11.98 4.20 27.35
C GLY A 50 11.43 5.51 26.79
N LYS A 51 10.78 5.42 25.62
CA LYS A 51 9.66 6.27 25.28
C LYS A 51 8.38 5.50 25.56
N GLU A 52 7.42 6.17 26.18
CA GLU A 52 6.13 5.58 26.57
C GLU A 52 5.43 4.89 25.39
N PRO A 53 4.75 3.75 25.62
CA PRO A 53 3.92 3.14 24.60
C PRO A 53 2.77 4.09 24.29
N PHE A 54 2.69 4.49 23.02
CA PHE A 54 1.47 4.84 22.30
C PHE A 54 0.29 5.41 23.13
N THR A 55 0.06 6.71 23.00
CA THR A 55 -1.22 7.34 23.35
C THR A 55 -2.12 7.43 22.11
N GLY A 56 -2.68 6.30 21.72
CA GLY A 56 -3.72 6.13 20.70
C GLY A 56 -4.33 4.73 20.88
N GLN A 57 -5.24 4.26 20.01
CA GLN A 57 -5.84 2.93 20.19
C GLN A 57 -5.42 1.85 19.18
N ARG A 58 -4.88 2.14 17.98
CA ARG A 58 -4.43 1.14 16.96
C ARG A 58 -3.17 1.57 16.18
N PRO A 59 -2.32 0.63 15.72
CA PRO A 59 -1.17 0.93 14.87
C PRO A 59 -1.61 1.41 13.47
N ALA A 60 -1.08 2.53 12.97
CA ALA A 60 -1.45 3.05 11.64
C ALA A 60 -0.77 2.30 10.47
N VAL A 61 -1.55 2.06 9.41
CA VAL A 61 -1.08 1.60 8.09
C VAL A 61 -1.66 2.52 7.02
N ASP A 62 -0.81 3.25 6.33
CA ASP A 62 -1.21 4.13 5.23
C ASP A 62 -0.64 3.62 3.91
N VAL A 63 -1.50 3.50 2.91
CA VAL A 63 -1.12 2.98 1.59
C VAL A 63 -1.64 3.89 0.50
N ALA A 64 -0.74 4.38 -0.35
CA ALA A 64 -1.10 5.09 -1.58
C ALA A 64 -0.90 4.19 -2.79
N ILE A 65 -1.95 4.01 -3.59
CA ILE A 65 -1.89 3.26 -4.85
C ILE A 65 -1.93 4.29 -5.99
N LEU A 66 -0.85 4.35 -6.77
CA LEU A 66 -0.69 5.25 -7.90
C LEU A 66 -0.79 4.40 -9.17
N LEU A 67 -1.87 4.58 -9.93
CA LEU A 67 -2.14 3.77 -11.11
C LEU A 67 -1.95 4.59 -12.37
N ASP A 68 -1.14 4.07 -13.29
CA ASP A 68 -1.15 4.55 -14.66
C ASP A 68 -2.53 4.27 -15.28
N THR A 69 -3.14 5.31 -15.84
CA THR A 69 -4.39 5.24 -16.59
C THR A 69 -4.19 5.60 -18.06
N SER A 70 -2.99 5.34 -18.60
CA SER A 70 -2.71 5.37 -20.03
C SER A 70 -3.53 4.33 -20.82
N ASN A 71 -3.58 4.45 -22.16
CA ASN A 71 -4.41 3.61 -23.03
C ASN A 71 -4.12 2.09 -22.91
N SER A 72 -2.90 1.68 -22.54
CA SER A 72 -2.50 0.28 -22.41
C SER A 72 -2.86 -0.35 -21.06
N MET A 73 -3.47 0.41 -20.14
CA MET A 73 -3.58 0.03 -18.73
C MET A 73 -4.96 -0.45 -18.29
N ASP A 74 -5.85 -0.77 -19.22
CA ASP A 74 -7.13 -1.39 -18.91
C ASP A 74 -6.96 -2.69 -18.10
N GLY A 75 -5.96 -3.52 -18.46
CA GLY A 75 -5.63 -4.74 -17.74
C GLY A 75 -5.25 -4.47 -16.27
N LEU A 76 -4.40 -3.47 -16.02
CA LEU A 76 -3.96 -3.08 -14.67
C LEU A 76 -5.15 -2.64 -13.83
N ILE A 77 -5.97 -1.73 -14.36
CA ILE A 77 -7.14 -1.20 -13.66
C ILE A 77 -8.14 -2.32 -13.37
N ASN A 78 -8.36 -3.24 -14.33
CA ASN A 78 -9.25 -4.38 -14.14
C ASN A 78 -8.72 -5.37 -13.08
N GLN A 79 -7.40 -5.59 -13.02
CA GLN A 79 -6.79 -6.36 -11.93
C GLN A 79 -6.94 -5.64 -10.59
N ALA A 80 -6.68 -4.34 -10.51
CA ALA A 80 -6.85 -3.55 -9.28
C ALA A 80 -8.30 -3.64 -8.75
N ARG A 81 -9.29 -3.47 -9.63
CA ARG A 81 -10.73 -3.64 -9.29
C ARG A 81 -11.04 -5.04 -8.76
N SER A 82 -10.53 -6.07 -9.43
CA SER A 82 -10.82 -7.46 -9.10
C SER A 82 -10.07 -7.97 -7.86
N GLN A 83 -8.91 -7.38 -7.55
CA GLN A 83 -8.01 -7.81 -6.49
C GLN A 83 -8.01 -6.90 -5.26
N LEU A 84 -8.66 -5.74 -5.28
CA LEU A 84 -8.72 -4.80 -4.15
C LEU A 84 -8.97 -5.54 -2.82
N TRP A 85 -10.02 -6.35 -2.77
CA TRP A 85 -10.40 -7.05 -1.54
C TRP A 85 -9.42 -8.14 -1.13
N ASN A 86 -8.68 -8.72 -2.07
CA ASN A 86 -7.58 -9.65 -1.74
C ASN A 86 -6.38 -8.89 -1.17
N ILE A 87 -6.02 -7.76 -1.76
CA ILE A 87 -4.94 -6.89 -1.27
C ILE A 87 -5.25 -6.40 0.15
N VAL A 88 -6.47 -5.93 0.39
CA VAL A 88 -6.92 -5.49 1.72
C VAL A 88 -6.88 -6.64 2.74
N GLN A 89 -7.07 -7.90 2.31
CA GLN A 89 -7.01 -9.06 3.22
C GLN A 89 -5.62 -9.27 3.79
N GLU A 90 -4.55 -8.93 3.07
CA GLU A 90 -3.19 -9.06 3.59
C GLU A 90 -2.96 -8.16 4.81
N PHE A 91 -3.53 -6.95 4.80
CA PHE A 91 -3.52 -6.08 5.97
C PHE A 91 -4.44 -6.59 7.09
N ALA A 92 -5.51 -7.33 6.76
CA ALA A 92 -6.44 -7.86 7.76
C ALA A 92 -5.79 -8.94 8.65
N LYS A 93 -4.79 -9.64 8.11
CA LYS A 93 -3.97 -10.65 8.80
C LYS A 93 -2.93 -10.02 9.72
N ALA A 94 -2.63 -8.73 9.54
CA ALA A 94 -1.62 -8.03 10.30
C ALA A 94 -2.12 -7.65 11.70
N LYS A 95 -1.24 -7.82 12.69
CA LYS A 95 -1.42 -7.37 14.07
C LYS A 95 -0.14 -6.70 14.54
N LYS A 96 -0.24 -5.76 15.47
CA LYS A 96 0.92 -5.27 16.20
C LYS A 96 0.53 -5.15 17.65
N SER A 97 1.26 -5.87 18.53
CA SER A 97 0.92 -5.93 19.96
C SER A 97 -0.54 -6.36 20.19
N GLY A 98 -0.98 -7.39 19.46
CA GLY A 98 -2.35 -7.95 19.56
C GLY A 98 -3.47 -7.08 18.95
N LYS A 99 -3.17 -5.91 18.37
CA LYS A 99 -4.18 -5.01 17.80
C LYS A 99 -4.17 -5.04 16.27
N THR A 100 -5.37 -4.99 15.66
CA THR A 100 -5.51 -4.76 14.22
C THR A 100 -5.11 -3.32 13.89
N PRO A 101 -4.36 -3.09 12.80
CA PRO A 101 -4.08 -1.74 12.36
C PRO A 101 -5.31 -0.97 11.87
N LEU A 102 -5.22 0.36 11.94
CA LEU A 102 -6.08 1.24 11.16
C LEU A 102 -5.46 1.35 9.77
N LEU A 103 -6.13 0.75 8.78
CA LEU A 103 -5.75 0.84 7.37
C LEU A 103 -6.41 2.07 6.74
N ARG A 104 -5.61 2.96 6.16
CA ARG A 104 -6.08 4.02 5.25
C ARG A 104 -5.49 3.82 3.87
N VAL A 105 -6.32 3.98 2.84
CA VAL A 105 -5.88 3.81 1.45
C VAL A 105 -6.24 5.04 0.64
N SER A 106 -5.33 5.50 -0.21
CA SER A 106 -5.56 6.55 -1.21
C SER A 106 -5.35 6.03 -2.62
N ILE A 107 -6.04 6.61 -3.60
CA ILE A 107 -5.85 6.30 -5.02
C ILE A 107 -5.45 7.58 -5.75
N PHE A 108 -4.37 7.50 -6.51
CA PHE A 108 -4.02 8.48 -7.55
C PHE A 108 -4.10 7.80 -8.92
N GLU A 109 -4.42 8.61 -9.92
CA GLU A 109 -4.17 8.26 -11.31
C GLU A 109 -3.15 9.23 -11.92
N TYR A 110 -2.39 8.74 -12.89
CA TYR A 110 -1.46 9.51 -13.70
C TYR A 110 -1.42 8.93 -15.12
N GLY A 111 -0.73 9.59 -16.07
CA GLY A 111 -0.55 9.03 -17.42
C GLY A 111 -1.71 9.29 -18.38
N ASN A 112 -2.62 10.21 -18.05
CA ASN A 112 -3.87 10.39 -18.78
C ASN A 112 -4.07 11.81 -19.30
N THR A 113 -4.05 11.99 -20.63
CA THR A 113 -4.18 13.31 -21.29
C THR A 113 -5.50 14.04 -21.04
N ARG A 114 -6.53 13.37 -20.51
CA ARG A 114 -7.77 14.05 -20.09
C ARG A 114 -7.58 14.84 -18.80
N LEU A 115 -6.50 14.58 -18.05
CA LEU A 115 -6.15 15.31 -16.85
C LEU A 115 -5.44 16.62 -17.21
N PRO A 116 -5.54 17.67 -16.38
CA PRO A 116 -4.91 18.95 -16.69
C PRO A 116 -3.38 18.83 -16.78
N ALA A 117 -2.81 19.31 -17.89
CA ALA A 117 -1.35 19.42 -18.04
C ALA A 117 -0.71 20.31 -16.97
N SER A 118 -1.46 21.29 -16.43
CA SER A 118 -1.03 22.13 -15.31
C SER A 118 -0.88 21.38 -13.98
N GLU A 119 -1.45 20.17 -13.90
CA GLU A 119 -1.26 19.24 -12.80
C GLU A 119 -0.45 18.02 -13.27
N ASP A 120 0.46 18.15 -14.24
CA ASP A 120 1.34 17.06 -14.68
C ASP A 120 0.57 15.78 -15.09
N TYR A 121 -0.66 15.93 -15.59
CA TYR A 121 -1.55 14.82 -15.95
C TYR A 121 -1.79 13.80 -14.82
N LEU A 122 -1.83 14.26 -13.56
CA LEU A 122 -2.16 13.43 -12.40
C LEU A 122 -3.37 13.96 -11.64
N ARG A 123 -4.04 13.07 -10.90
CA ARG A 123 -5.16 13.41 -10.03
C ARG A 123 -5.18 12.54 -8.79
N GLN A 124 -5.36 13.15 -7.63
CA GLN A 124 -5.75 12.45 -6.41
C GLN A 124 -7.25 12.12 -6.50
N VAL A 125 -7.59 10.85 -6.71
CA VAL A 125 -8.96 10.40 -6.92
C VAL A 125 -9.68 10.25 -5.59
N VAL A 126 -8.98 9.72 -4.57
CA VAL A 126 -9.44 9.67 -3.19
C VAL A 126 -8.25 9.91 -2.24
N PRO A 127 -8.38 10.79 -1.22
CA PRO A 127 -7.36 10.93 -0.16
C PRO A 127 -7.22 9.64 0.65
N LEU A 128 -6.24 9.60 1.57
CA LEU A 128 -6.18 8.53 2.57
C LEU A 128 -7.50 8.45 3.33
N THR A 129 -8.14 7.29 3.28
CA THR A 129 -9.42 7.07 3.95
C THR A 129 -9.51 5.65 4.49
N ASP A 130 -10.21 5.49 5.62
CA ASP A 130 -10.58 4.18 6.18
C ASP A 130 -11.89 3.63 5.55
N ASP A 131 -12.51 4.39 4.65
CA ASP A 131 -13.71 4.00 3.91
C ASP A 131 -13.31 3.18 2.67
N LEU A 132 -13.17 1.87 2.87
CA LEU A 132 -12.83 0.93 1.80
C LEU A 132 -13.86 0.91 0.66
N ASP A 133 -15.11 1.32 0.91
CA ASP A 133 -16.12 1.42 -0.15
C ASP A 133 -15.91 2.65 -1.02
N LYS A 134 -15.41 3.76 -0.47
CA LYS A 134 -14.93 4.90 -1.27
C LYS A 134 -13.69 4.57 -2.09
N VAL A 135 -12.78 3.76 -1.56
CA VAL A 135 -11.60 3.29 -2.30
C VAL A 135 -12.04 2.43 -3.50
N SER A 136 -13.00 1.52 -3.27
CA SER A 136 -13.61 0.72 -4.34
C SER A 136 -14.33 1.62 -5.36
N GLU A 137 -15.14 2.58 -4.91
CA GLU A 137 -15.80 3.55 -5.79
C GLU A 137 -14.79 4.30 -6.68
N ALA A 138 -13.70 4.81 -6.09
CA ALA A 138 -12.63 5.50 -6.80
C ALA A 138 -12.01 4.63 -7.90
N LEU A 139 -11.67 3.37 -7.58
CA LEU A 139 -11.09 2.43 -8.56
C LEU A 139 -12.06 2.10 -9.71
N PHE A 140 -13.35 1.96 -9.41
CA PHE A 140 -14.38 1.70 -10.44
C PHE A 140 -14.70 2.94 -11.28
N ALA A 141 -14.41 4.15 -10.79
CA ALA A 141 -14.56 5.40 -11.54
C ALA A 141 -13.40 5.69 -12.52
N LEU A 142 -12.26 4.99 -12.40
CA LEU A 142 -11.12 5.19 -13.28
C LEU A 142 -11.44 4.82 -14.74
N SER A 143 -10.78 5.51 -15.67
CA SER A 143 -10.90 5.21 -17.10
C SER A 143 -9.60 5.56 -17.79
N THR A 144 -9.21 4.76 -18.79
CA THR A 144 -7.94 4.95 -19.49
C THR A 144 -8.02 6.00 -20.60
N SER A 145 -6.93 6.73 -20.80
CA SER A 145 -6.66 7.60 -21.95
C SER A 145 -5.16 7.73 -22.11
N GLY A 146 -4.66 7.77 -23.34
CA GLY A 146 -3.22 7.93 -23.59
C GLY A 146 -2.66 9.19 -22.94
N GLY A 147 -1.39 9.17 -22.58
CA GLY A 147 -0.67 10.29 -21.99
C GLY A 147 0.70 9.85 -21.50
N ASP A 148 1.50 10.84 -21.11
CA ASP A 148 2.87 10.60 -20.65
C ASP A 148 2.88 10.24 -19.15
N GLU A 149 3.74 9.29 -18.77
CA GLU A 149 3.78 8.71 -17.43
C GLU A 149 4.75 9.43 -16.47
N TYR A 150 4.32 10.50 -15.80
CA TYR A 150 5.20 11.29 -14.91
C TYR A 150 5.32 10.71 -13.48
N CYS A 151 6.04 9.60 -13.36
CA CYS A 151 6.23 8.86 -12.10
C CYS A 151 6.84 9.72 -10.97
N GLY A 152 7.85 10.52 -11.27
CA GLY A 152 8.47 11.43 -10.29
C GLY A 152 7.49 12.48 -9.74
N SER A 153 6.62 13.02 -10.60
CA SER A 153 5.60 14.00 -10.22
C SER A 153 4.54 13.38 -9.31
N VAL A 154 3.97 12.23 -9.68
CA VAL A 154 2.89 11.61 -8.88
C VAL A 154 3.37 11.12 -7.50
N ILE A 155 4.61 10.61 -7.39
CA ILE A 155 5.21 10.28 -6.08
C ILE A 155 5.35 11.54 -5.23
N THR A 156 5.91 12.60 -5.80
CA THR A 156 6.10 13.88 -5.10
C THR A 156 4.77 14.47 -4.62
N GLU A 157 3.73 14.42 -5.45
CA GLU A 157 2.41 14.92 -5.08
C GLU A 157 1.71 14.04 -4.05
N ALA A 158 1.88 12.70 -4.09
CA ALA A 158 1.36 11.81 -3.05
C ALA A 158 2.01 12.09 -1.68
N ILE A 159 3.31 12.38 -1.64
CA ILE A 159 3.99 12.77 -0.41
C ILE A 159 3.47 14.10 0.12
N LYS A 160 3.28 15.10 -0.74
CA LYS A 160 2.84 16.45 -0.33
C LYS A 160 1.36 16.55 0.06
N ARG A 161 0.46 15.88 -0.69
CA ARG A 161 -0.99 16.08 -0.58
C ARG A 161 -1.65 15.20 0.50
N LEU A 162 -1.07 14.04 0.79
CA LEU A 162 -1.66 13.09 1.72
C LEU A 162 -1.29 13.42 3.17
N ASP A 163 -2.27 13.23 4.06
CA ASP A 163 -2.14 13.36 5.51
C ASP A 163 -1.55 12.08 6.13
N TRP A 164 -0.34 11.72 5.70
CA TRP A 164 0.39 10.56 6.19
C TRP A 164 0.48 10.54 7.73
N SER A 165 0.39 9.34 8.30
CA SER A 165 0.46 9.14 9.74
C SER A 165 1.80 9.62 10.31
N SER A 166 1.71 10.35 11.42
CA SER A 166 2.85 10.76 12.24
C SER A 166 3.13 9.80 13.40
N GLU A 167 2.38 8.70 13.50
CA GLU A 167 2.56 7.73 14.58
C GLU A 167 3.95 7.08 14.51
N PRO A 168 4.66 6.98 15.66
CA PRO A 168 5.92 6.25 15.72
C PRO A 168 5.73 4.80 15.29
N ASN A 169 6.46 4.38 14.25
CA ASN A 169 6.39 3.04 13.65
C ASN A 169 5.07 2.71 12.92
N ALA A 170 4.39 3.72 12.38
CA ALA A 170 3.40 3.52 11.33
C ALA A 170 4.05 2.87 10.10
N TYR A 171 3.32 2.00 9.40
CA TYR A 171 3.74 1.51 8.10
C TYR A 171 3.14 2.41 7.02
N LYS A 172 4.01 3.03 6.20
CA LYS A 172 3.61 3.93 5.11
C LYS A 172 4.23 3.46 3.82
N ALA A 173 3.40 3.23 2.80
CA ALA A 173 3.88 2.75 1.52
C ALA A 173 3.13 3.35 0.33
N ILE A 174 3.89 3.61 -0.72
CA ILE A 174 3.40 3.87 -2.07
C ILE A 174 3.54 2.58 -2.89
N PHE A 175 2.51 2.25 -3.65
CA PHE A 175 2.56 1.26 -4.72
C PHE A 175 2.25 1.98 -6.03
N ILE A 176 3.27 2.16 -6.87
CA ILE A 176 3.13 2.78 -8.20
C ILE A 176 3.17 1.70 -9.27
N ALA A 177 2.25 1.74 -10.23
CA ALA A 177 2.14 0.76 -11.31
C ALA A 177 1.93 1.42 -12.67
N GLY A 178 2.73 1.02 -13.66
CA GLY A 178 2.76 1.59 -15.02
C GLY A 178 3.59 0.72 -15.97
N ASN A 179 3.73 1.13 -17.23
CA ASN A 179 4.40 0.33 -18.27
C ASN A 179 5.41 1.07 -19.14
N GLU A 180 5.63 2.36 -18.92
CA GLU A 180 6.64 3.15 -19.63
C GLU A 180 7.87 3.50 -18.75
N PRO A 181 8.95 4.12 -19.29
CA PRO A 181 10.11 4.48 -18.47
C PRO A 181 9.74 5.36 -17.27
N PHE A 182 10.27 4.99 -16.10
CA PHE A 182 10.02 5.61 -14.81
C PHE A 182 10.64 7.01 -14.65
N ASP A 183 11.54 7.38 -15.57
CA ASP A 183 12.30 8.63 -15.58
C ASP A 183 11.70 9.71 -16.51
N GLN A 184 10.43 9.56 -16.88
CA GLN A 184 9.68 10.56 -17.62
C GLN A 184 9.22 11.74 -16.74
N GLY A 185 8.94 12.86 -17.42
CA GLY A 185 8.37 14.05 -16.81
C GLY A 185 9.39 15.05 -16.26
N PRO A 186 8.92 16.17 -15.70
CA PRO A 186 9.79 17.27 -15.27
C PRO A 186 10.48 17.03 -13.91
N VAL A 187 9.97 16.09 -13.09
CA VAL A 187 10.49 15.79 -11.75
C VAL A 187 11.37 14.55 -11.80
N ASP A 188 12.64 14.67 -11.39
CA ASP A 188 13.55 13.53 -11.28
C ASP A 188 13.06 12.55 -10.21
N PHE A 189 12.73 11.33 -10.64
CA PHE A 189 12.25 10.26 -9.76
C PHE A 189 13.24 9.95 -8.62
N ARG A 190 14.54 10.18 -8.81
CA ARG A 190 15.54 9.96 -7.75
C ARG A 190 15.33 10.89 -6.57
N THR A 191 14.99 12.15 -6.87
CA THR A 191 14.68 13.15 -5.85
C THR A 191 13.34 12.81 -5.19
N ALA A 192 12.35 12.39 -5.97
CA ALA A 192 11.03 11.99 -5.46
C ALA A 192 11.12 10.78 -4.51
N CYS A 193 11.79 9.70 -4.92
CA CYS A 193 11.99 8.50 -4.10
C CYS A 193 12.78 8.80 -2.83
N LYS A 194 13.84 9.62 -2.93
CA LYS A 194 14.62 10.03 -1.76
C LYS A 194 13.78 10.84 -0.77
N GLY A 195 12.97 11.78 -1.26
CA GLY A 195 12.05 12.54 -0.43
C GLY A 195 11.01 11.65 0.26
N ALA A 196 10.46 10.67 -0.46
CA ALA A 196 9.51 9.71 0.12
C ALA A 196 10.11 8.94 1.30
N ILE A 197 11.32 8.39 1.16
CA ILE A 197 11.95 7.62 2.25
C ILE A 197 12.46 8.50 3.38
N GLU A 198 12.87 9.74 3.11
CA GLU A 198 13.17 10.75 4.16
C GLU A 198 11.95 11.03 5.04
N ASP A 199 10.74 10.99 4.46
CA ASP A 199 9.47 11.07 5.19
C ASP A 199 8.99 9.72 5.76
N GLY A 200 9.80 8.67 5.64
CA GLY A 200 9.50 7.32 6.12
C GLY A 200 8.41 6.60 5.31
N VAL A 201 8.27 6.93 4.03
CA VAL A 201 7.34 6.29 3.08
C VAL A 201 8.13 5.43 2.09
N VAL A 202 7.86 4.12 2.13
CA VAL A 202 8.48 3.15 1.22
C VAL A 202 7.83 3.24 -0.16
N VAL A 203 8.61 3.18 -1.25
CA VAL A 203 8.06 3.18 -2.62
C VAL A 203 8.25 1.83 -3.29
N ASN A 204 7.17 1.06 -3.40
CA ASN A 204 7.10 -0.16 -4.17
C ASN A 204 6.73 0.16 -5.62
N THR A 205 7.44 -0.44 -6.58
CA THR A 205 7.26 -0.18 -8.01
C THR A 205 6.80 -1.45 -8.70
N ILE A 206 5.73 -1.37 -9.49
CA ILE A 206 5.12 -2.51 -10.19
C ILE A 206 5.15 -2.22 -11.69
N HIS A 207 6.13 -2.79 -12.39
CA HIS A 207 6.21 -2.66 -13.84
C HIS A 207 5.30 -3.67 -14.54
N CYS A 208 4.44 -3.17 -15.42
CA CYS A 208 3.49 -3.95 -16.18
C CYS A 208 4.10 -4.32 -17.55
N GLY A 209 4.43 -5.59 -17.78
CA GLY A 209 5.06 -6.06 -19.01
C GLY A 209 6.33 -6.89 -18.78
N ASN A 210 7.35 -6.73 -19.63
CA ASN A 210 8.59 -7.52 -19.52
C ASN A 210 9.49 -7.04 -18.37
N TYR A 211 10.01 -7.97 -17.56
CA TYR A 211 10.90 -7.67 -16.43
C TYR A 211 12.11 -6.80 -16.82
N ASP A 212 12.87 -7.20 -17.85
CA ASP A 212 14.08 -6.49 -18.25
C ASP A 212 13.78 -5.09 -18.80
N ALA A 213 12.60 -4.89 -19.38
CA ALA A 213 12.13 -3.57 -19.76
C ALA A 213 11.93 -2.67 -18.53
N GLY A 214 11.33 -3.19 -17.46
CA GLY A 214 11.19 -2.45 -16.19
C GLY A 214 12.54 -2.09 -15.56
N VAL A 215 13.53 -2.99 -15.62
CA VAL A 215 14.90 -2.71 -15.16
C VAL A 215 15.55 -1.60 -15.99
N ARG A 216 15.52 -1.71 -17.33
CA ARG A 216 16.08 -0.68 -18.22
C ARG A 216 15.36 0.66 -18.08
N GLY A 217 14.04 0.62 -17.91
CA GLY A 217 13.15 1.75 -17.69
C GLY A 217 13.15 2.26 -16.25
N LYS A 218 14.12 1.87 -15.42
CA LYS A 218 14.40 2.45 -14.10
C LYS A 218 13.37 2.17 -12.98
N TRP A 219 12.40 1.30 -13.21
CA TRP A 219 11.46 0.87 -12.16
C TRP A 219 12.20 0.25 -10.98
N GLN A 220 13.17 -0.65 -11.25
CA GLN A 220 13.97 -1.26 -10.20
C GLN A 220 14.80 -0.25 -9.40
N GLU A 221 15.37 0.75 -10.08
CA GLU A 221 16.14 1.81 -9.45
C GLU A 221 15.24 2.65 -8.52
N GLY A 222 14.02 2.99 -8.97
CA GLY A 222 13.03 3.70 -8.18
C GLY A 222 12.69 3.01 -6.86
N ALA A 223 12.43 1.70 -6.88
CA ALA A 223 12.16 0.93 -5.66
C ALA A 223 13.37 0.90 -4.72
N GLN A 224 14.57 0.65 -5.25
CA GLN A 224 15.80 0.56 -4.44
C GLN A 224 16.12 1.87 -3.70
N LEU A 225 15.84 3.02 -4.32
CA LEU A 225 16.10 4.34 -3.72
C LEU A 225 15.19 4.67 -2.54
N ALA A 226 14.08 3.97 -2.39
CA ALA A 226 13.09 4.20 -1.33
C ALA A 226 12.76 2.92 -0.54
N GLU A 227 13.74 2.03 -0.41
CA GLU A 227 13.67 0.77 0.37
C GLU A 227 12.48 -0.14 0.01
N GLY A 228 11.94 0.02 -1.19
CA GLY A 228 10.80 -0.74 -1.66
C GLY A 228 11.18 -1.94 -2.50
N LYS A 229 10.15 -2.64 -2.96
CA LYS A 229 10.27 -3.83 -3.80
C LYS A 229 9.98 -3.48 -5.25
N PHE A 230 10.85 -3.97 -6.14
CA PHE A 230 10.58 -4.00 -7.56
C PHE A 230 9.82 -5.27 -7.91
N LEU A 231 8.65 -5.10 -8.50
CA LEU A 231 7.73 -6.16 -8.87
C LEU A 231 7.42 -6.05 -10.36
N ASN A 232 7.14 -7.18 -10.99
CA ASN A 232 6.78 -7.24 -12.39
C ASN A 232 5.53 -8.12 -12.54
N ILE A 233 4.54 -7.60 -13.26
CA ILE A 233 3.27 -8.30 -13.49
C ILE A 233 2.96 -8.34 -14.97
N ASN A 234 2.10 -9.29 -15.33
CA ASN A 234 1.37 -9.24 -16.58
C ASN A 234 -0.03 -8.65 -16.30
N GLN A 235 -0.30 -7.45 -16.80
CA GLN A 235 -1.57 -6.77 -16.55
C GLN A 235 -2.77 -7.46 -17.20
N ASP A 236 -2.54 -8.30 -18.22
CA ASP A 236 -3.58 -9.02 -18.95
C ASP A 236 -3.77 -10.46 -18.43
N GLU A 237 -2.96 -10.88 -17.45
CA GLU A 237 -3.14 -12.18 -16.80
C GLU A 237 -4.51 -12.23 -16.13
N LYS A 238 -5.24 -13.31 -16.41
CA LYS A 238 -6.59 -13.47 -15.87
C LYS A 238 -6.52 -14.11 -14.50
N VAL A 239 -7.08 -13.44 -13.51
CA VAL A 239 -7.33 -14.04 -12.20
C VAL A 239 -8.31 -15.19 -12.38
N VAL A 240 -7.83 -16.42 -12.19
CA VAL A 240 -8.66 -17.63 -12.32
C VAL A 240 -9.61 -17.71 -11.13
N HIS A 241 -10.91 -17.63 -11.40
CA HIS A 241 -11.94 -17.79 -10.38
C HIS A 241 -12.43 -19.24 -10.33
N ILE A 242 -12.07 -19.95 -9.25
CA ILE A 242 -12.58 -21.29 -8.96
C ILE A 242 -13.91 -21.15 -8.23
N LYS A 243 -15.01 -21.56 -8.89
CA LYS A 243 -16.33 -21.60 -8.26
C LYS A 243 -16.36 -22.60 -7.12
N THR A 244 -16.98 -22.22 -6.02
CA THR A 244 -17.07 -23.04 -4.81
C THR A 244 -18.51 -23.19 -4.34
N PRO A 245 -18.88 -24.30 -3.67
CA PRO A 245 -20.19 -24.43 -3.04
C PRO A 245 -20.48 -23.34 -1.99
N GLN A 246 -19.43 -22.80 -1.36
CA GLN A 246 -19.52 -21.78 -0.32
C GLN A 246 -19.92 -20.41 -0.85
N ASP A 247 -19.71 -20.12 -2.15
CA ASP A 247 -19.99 -18.79 -2.72
C ASP A 247 -21.46 -18.38 -2.51
N LYS A 248 -22.41 -19.31 -2.69
CA LYS A 248 -23.84 -19.02 -2.45
C LYS A 248 -24.12 -18.66 -0.99
N ILE A 249 -23.52 -19.37 -0.05
CA ILE A 249 -23.67 -19.14 1.39
C ILE A 249 -23.09 -17.76 1.74
N ILE A 250 -21.92 -17.42 1.20
CA ILE A 250 -21.27 -16.13 1.43
C ILE A 250 -22.12 -14.99 0.88
N ILE A 251 -22.71 -15.14 -0.31
CA ILE A 251 -23.61 -14.13 -0.91
C ILE A 251 -24.82 -13.87 0.00
N GLU A 252 -25.48 -14.92 0.48
CA GLU A 252 -26.65 -14.81 1.35
C GLU A 252 -26.29 -14.14 2.70
N LEU A 253 -25.17 -14.55 3.30
CA LEU A 253 -24.67 -13.96 4.53
C LEU A 253 -24.24 -12.50 4.36
N ASN A 254 -23.63 -12.15 3.22
CA ASN A 254 -23.26 -10.78 2.90
C ASN A 254 -24.50 -9.88 2.77
N ALA A 255 -25.55 -10.35 2.09
CA ALA A 255 -26.83 -9.64 2.02
C ALA A 255 -27.50 -9.50 3.40
N ALA A 256 -27.35 -10.49 4.28
CA ALA A 256 -27.81 -10.39 5.67
C ALA A 256 -26.97 -9.39 6.48
N LEU A 257 -25.65 -9.35 6.28
CA LEU A 257 -24.74 -8.41 6.93
C LEU A 257 -25.11 -6.97 6.59
N ASN A 258 -25.44 -6.69 5.33
CA ASN A 258 -25.87 -5.36 4.85
C ASN A 258 -27.08 -4.81 5.60
N LYS A 259 -27.95 -5.70 6.10
CA LYS A 259 -29.15 -5.30 6.86
C LYS A 259 -28.86 -4.97 8.32
N THR A 260 -27.62 -5.12 8.77
CA THR A 260 -27.22 -4.80 10.15
C THR A 260 -26.63 -3.40 10.30
N TYR A 261 -26.40 -2.67 9.21
CA TYR A 261 -25.85 -1.31 9.26
C TYR A 261 -26.92 -0.28 9.61
N LEU A 262 -26.61 0.53 10.62
CA LEU A 262 -27.38 1.64 11.13
C LEU A 262 -26.70 2.95 10.74
N TRP A 263 -26.72 3.27 9.44
CA TRP A 263 -26.12 4.50 8.93
C TRP A 263 -26.74 5.72 9.59
N TYR A 264 -25.91 6.67 10.04
CA TYR A 264 -26.35 7.90 10.71
C TYR A 264 -25.78 9.17 10.05
N GLY A 265 -26.25 10.32 10.51
CA GLY A 265 -26.00 11.64 9.93
C GLY A 265 -27.17 12.11 9.07
N SER A 266 -26.95 13.15 8.27
CA SER A 266 -27.99 13.70 7.40
C SER A 266 -28.59 12.62 6.48
N GLN A 267 -29.85 12.82 6.08
CA GLN A 267 -30.56 11.86 5.23
C GLN A 267 -29.78 11.53 3.93
N SER A 268 -29.12 12.54 3.33
CA SER A 268 -28.30 12.36 2.14
C SER A 268 -27.06 11.50 2.41
N GLN A 269 -26.37 11.70 3.53
CA GLN A 269 -25.23 10.88 3.93
C GLN A 269 -25.64 9.43 4.15
N ARG A 270 -26.70 9.18 4.92
CA ARG A 270 -27.21 7.82 5.17
C ARG A 270 -27.55 7.08 3.88
N LYS A 271 -28.23 7.77 2.95
CA LYS A 271 -28.55 7.22 1.63
C LYS A 271 -27.29 6.95 0.82
N SER A 272 -26.32 7.87 0.83
CA SER A 272 -25.04 7.72 0.13
C SER A 272 -24.27 6.50 0.63
N TYR A 273 -24.10 6.32 1.94
CA TYR A 273 -23.40 5.16 2.51
C TYR A 273 -24.09 3.84 2.16
N ALA A 274 -25.42 3.74 2.36
CA ALA A 274 -26.17 2.54 2.02
C ALA A 274 -26.12 2.20 0.52
N THR A 275 -26.22 3.22 -0.33
CA THR A 275 -26.14 3.04 -1.79
C THR A 275 -24.73 2.62 -2.20
N ASN A 276 -23.69 3.29 -1.68
CA ASN A 276 -22.32 2.98 -2.04
C ASN A 276 -21.97 1.54 -1.67
N GLN A 277 -22.32 1.09 -0.46
CA GLN A 277 -22.14 -0.31 -0.07
C GLN A 277 -22.76 -1.29 -1.09
N THR A 278 -23.99 -1.03 -1.51
CA THR A 278 -24.73 -1.90 -2.43
C THR A 278 -24.10 -1.90 -3.83
N VAL A 279 -23.64 -0.73 -4.29
CA VAL A 279 -22.90 -0.59 -5.54
C VAL A 279 -21.58 -1.34 -5.47
N GLN A 280 -20.82 -1.22 -4.36
CA GLN A 280 -19.56 -1.93 -4.19
C GLN A 280 -19.73 -3.45 -4.07
N ASP A 281 -20.84 -3.93 -3.48
CA ASP A 281 -21.23 -5.35 -3.57
C ASP A 281 -21.43 -5.82 -5.02
N SER A 282 -22.04 -4.98 -5.85
CA SER A 282 -22.29 -5.29 -7.26
C SER A 282 -20.99 -5.25 -8.07
N ASN A 283 -20.18 -4.21 -7.87
CA ASN A 283 -18.88 -4.01 -8.50
C ASN A 283 -17.91 -5.16 -8.19
N ALA A 284 -17.94 -5.70 -6.97
CA ALA A 284 -17.06 -6.79 -6.57
C ALA A 284 -17.22 -8.03 -7.47
N GLY A 285 -18.39 -8.29 -8.05
CA GLY A 285 -18.58 -9.38 -9.02
C GLY A 285 -18.06 -10.73 -8.53
N SER A 286 -17.08 -11.30 -9.23
CA SER A 286 -16.40 -12.55 -8.82
C SER A 286 -15.56 -12.43 -7.54
N GLY A 287 -15.18 -11.22 -7.14
CA GLY A 287 -14.51 -10.87 -5.89
C GLY A 287 -15.47 -10.64 -4.71
N LEU A 288 -16.78 -10.84 -4.86
CA LEU A 288 -17.75 -10.66 -3.79
C LEU A 288 -17.45 -11.54 -2.56
N SER A 289 -16.96 -12.76 -2.76
CA SER A 289 -16.58 -13.63 -1.63
C SER A 289 -15.40 -13.06 -0.83
N SER A 290 -14.40 -12.49 -1.50
CA SER A 290 -13.28 -11.79 -0.86
C SER A 290 -13.73 -10.51 -0.15
N ARG A 291 -14.62 -9.74 -0.76
CA ARG A 291 -15.23 -8.56 -0.13
C ARG A 291 -15.98 -8.94 1.15
N ALA A 292 -16.80 -10.00 1.10
CA ALA A 292 -17.56 -10.46 2.25
C ALA A 292 -16.65 -10.93 3.41
N ALA A 293 -15.50 -11.55 3.09
CA ALA A 293 -14.46 -11.87 4.07
C ALA A 293 -13.86 -10.62 4.73
N ILE A 294 -13.59 -9.56 3.95
CA ILE A 294 -13.16 -8.27 4.50
C ILE A 294 -14.22 -7.64 5.40
N LYS A 295 -15.49 -7.67 4.99
CA LYS A 295 -16.61 -7.13 5.78
C LYS A 295 -16.83 -7.85 7.09
N SER A 296 -16.49 -9.13 7.16
CA SER A 296 -16.52 -9.89 8.42
C SER A 296 -15.29 -9.66 9.30
N SER A 297 -14.20 -9.13 8.74
CA SER A 297 -12.98 -8.79 9.48
C SER A 297 -13.13 -7.52 10.34
N SER A 298 -12.11 -7.26 11.15
CA SER A 298 -11.98 -6.02 11.94
C SER A 298 -11.49 -4.81 11.12
N LEU A 299 -11.06 -4.98 9.87
CA LEU A 299 -10.62 -3.85 9.03
C LEU A 299 -11.78 -3.09 8.40
N TYR A 300 -12.88 -3.77 8.05
CA TYR A 300 -14.05 -3.11 7.51
C TYR A 300 -14.86 -2.50 8.66
N ARG A 301 -14.50 -1.27 9.03
CA ARG A 301 -15.09 -0.46 10.10
C ARG A 301 -15.72 0.78 9.51
N ASN A 302 -16.88 1.15 10.04
CA ASN A 302 -17.65 2.31 9.60
C ASN A 302 -17.89 3.28 10.76
N VAL A 303 -16.90 3.46 11.62
CA VAL A 303 -16.93 4.46 12.70
C VAL A 303 -17.13 5.84 12.07
N GLY A 304 -18.02 6.66 12.64
CA GLY A 304 -18.38 7.94 12.05
C GLY A 304 -19.46 7.86 10.96
N ARG A 305 -19.88 6.66 10.56
CA ARG A 305 -20.86 6.41 9.48
C ARG A 305 -22.00 5.48 9.91
N ASP A 306 -21.68 4.43 10.65
CA ASP A 306 -22.58 3.39 11.16
C ASP A 306 -22.63 3.42 12.70
N LEU A 307 -23.82 3.41 13.27
CA LEU A 307 -24.01 3.50 14.72
C LEU A 307 -23.54 2.27 15.47
N VAL A 308 -23.58 1.08 14.89
CA VAL A 308 -23.12 -0.12 15.59
C VAL A 308 -21.60 -0.08 15.79
N ASP A 309 -20.85 0.24 14.75
CA ASP A 309 -19.38 0.38 14.84
C ASP A 309 -18.98 1.60 15.69
N THR A 310 -19.70 2.72 15.56
CA THR A 310 -19.40 3.95 16.31
C THR A 310 -19.71 3.78 17.80
N TYR A 311 -20.84 3.15 18.15
CA TYR A 311 -21.22 2.89 19.54
C TYR A 311 -20.29 1.92 20.25
N GLU A 312 -19.62 1.01 19.52
CA GLU A 312 -18.58 0.14 20.08
C GLU A 312 -17.36 0.95 20.56
N GLU A 313 -17.04 2.06 19.90
CA GLU A 313 -15.90 2.92 20.28
C GLU A 313 -16.30 4.04 21.24
N ASP A 314 -17.48 4.65 21.05
CA ASP A 314 -18.02 5.71 21.89
C ASP A 314 -19.53 5.54 22.08
N ALA A 315 -19.91 4.99 23.23
CA ALA A 315 -21.31 4.79 23.58
C ALA A 315 -22.08 6.11 23.74
N SER A 316 -21.41 7.26 23.97
CA SER A 316 -22.07 8.54 24.15
C SER A 316 -22.64 9.12 22.84
N VAL A 317 -22.28 8.57 21.68
CA VAL A 317 -22.77 9.02 20.36
C VAL A 317 -24.30 9.08 20.29
N ILE A 318 -25.01 8.16 20.95
CA ILE A 318 -26.49 8.10 20.90
C ILE A 318 -27.18 9.23 21.67
N GLU A 319 -26.43 9.90 22.54
CA GLU A 319 -26.89 11.08 23.30
C GLU A 319 -26.58 12.37 22.56
N GLN A 320 -25.56 12.36 21.70
CA GLN A 320 -25.08 13.54 20.97
C GLN A 320 -25.84 13.78 19.65
N LEU A 321 -26.36 12.72 19.03
CA LEU A 321 -27.04 12.82 17.74
C LEU A 321 -28.40 13.49 17.84
N LYS A 322 -28.67 14.36 16.88
CA LYS A 322 -30.01 14.94 16.69
C LYS A 322 -30.98 13.90 16.15
N GLU A 323 -32.26 14.15 16.36
CA GLU A 323 -33.34 13.27 15.93
C GLU A 323 -33.34 12.98 14.41
N ASP A 324 -33.03 13.99 13.60
CA ASP A 324 -32.97 13.89 12.14
C ASP A 324 -31.69 13.22 11.61
N GLU A 325 -30.65 13.15 12.45
CA GLU A 325 -29.39 12.46 12.17
C GLU A 325 -29.46 10.96 12.48
N LEU A 326 -30.44 10.51 13.25
CA LEU A 326 -30.65 9.09 13.53
C LEU A 326 -31.17 8.35 12.29
N PRO A 327 -30.82 7.06 12.12
CA PRO A 327 -31.53 6.20 11.20
C PRO A 327 -33.01 6.11 11.58
N THR A 328 -33.88 5.98 10.58
CA THR A 328 -35.34 6.04 10.74
C THR A 328 -35.87 5.07 11.79
N GLU A 329 -35.24 3.91 11.93
CA GLU A 329 -35.63 2.89 12.92
C GLU A 329 -35.28 3.23 14.38
N LEU A 330 -34.46 4.27 14.61
CA LEU A 330 -34.11 4.76 15.94
C LEU A 330 -34.80 6.07 16.31
N GLN A 331 -35.50 6.69 15.36
CA GLN A 331 -36.26 7.92 15.58
C GLN A 331 -37.48 7.64 16.47
N GLY A 332 -37.75 8.54 17.42
CA GLY A 332 -38.80 8.44 18.42
C GLY A 332 -38.49 7.51 19.60
N LEU A 333 -37.40 6.74 19.53
CA LEU A 333 -36.97 5.87 20.62
C LEU A 333 -36.24 6.65 21.72
N THR A 334 -36.41 6.23 22.97
CA THR A 334 -35.59 6.70 24.10
C THR A 334 -34.14 6.24 23.96
N VAL A 335 -33.21 6.90 24.67
CA VAL A 335 -31.78 6.51 24.69
C VAL A 335 -31.59 5.03 25.07
N GLN A 336 -32.36 4.53 26.03
CA GLN A 336 -32.32 3.13 26.46
C GLN A 336 -32.78 2.17 25.36
N GLU A 337 -33.84 2.52 24.63
CA GLU A 337 -34.35 1.74 23.50
C GLU A 337 -33.38 1.77 22.30
N ARG A 338 -32.76 2.92 22.03
CA ARG A 338 -31.70 3.06 21.01
C ARG A 338 -30.53 2.14 21.32
N ALA A 339 -30.01 2.20 22.55
CA ALA A 339 -28.92 1.34 23.02
C ALA A 339 -29.27 -0.15 22.89
N ARG A 340 -30.50 -0.53 23.26
CA ARG A 340 -30.99 -1.91 23.10
C ARG A 340 -31.01 -2.33 21.63
N ARG A 341 -31.56 -1.50 20.74
CA ARG A 341 -31.64 -1.79 19.30
C ARG A 341 -30.25 -1.91 18.66
N ILE A 342 -29.33 -1.03 19.02
CA ILE A 342 -27.92 -1.09 18.58
C ILE A 342 -27.25 -2.37 19.07
N SER A 343 -27.46 -2.77 20.33
CA SER A 343 -26.93 -4.03 20.86
C SER A 343 -27.51 -5.27 20.15
N GLU A 344 -28.82 -5.27 19.83
CA GLU A 344 -29.44 -6.34 19.05
C GLU A 344 -28.83 -6.45 17.64
N MET A 345 -28.59 -5.32 16.96
CA MET A 345 -27.90 -5.30 15.66
C MET A 345 -26.44 -5.73 15.78
N SER A 346 -25.71 -5.30 16.81
CA SER A 346 -24.35 -5.73 17.10
C SER A 346 -24.26 -7.25 17.26
N LYS A 347 -25.13 -7.85 18.08
CA LYS A 347 -25.19 -9.30 18.26
C LYS A 347 -25.49 -10.02 16.95
N ARG A 348 -26.47 -9.54 16.19
CA ARG A 348 -26.82 -10.13 14.88
C ARG A 348 -25.66 -10.04 13.89
N ARG A 349 -24.97 -8.90 13.85
CA ARG A 349 -23.78 -8.68 13.03
C ARG A 349 -22.68 -9.66 13.42
N ALA A 350 -22.37 -9.81 14.70
CA ALA A 350 -21.37 -10.76 15.18
C ALA A 350 -21.68 -12.21 14.76
N GLU A 351 -22.93 -12.66 14.90
CA GLU A 351 -23.37 -14.00 14.46
C GLU A 351 -23.16 -14.22 12.95
N ILE A 352 -23.46 -13.21 12.13
CA ILE A 352 -23.28 -13.27 10.67
C ILE A 352 -21.79 -13.26 10.33
N LYS A 353 -20.99 -12.39 10.97
CA LYS A 353 -19.54 -12.31 10.75
C LYS A 353 -18.85 -13.65 11.07
N THR A 354 -19.23 -14.32 12.16
CA THR A 354 -18.71 -15.65 12.50
C THR A 354 -19.03 -16.69 11.42
N LYS A 355 -20.28 -16.70 10.91
CA LYS A 355 -20.67 -17.62 9.83
C LYS A 355 -19.94 -17.31 8.51
N LEU A 356 -19.73 -16.03 8.21
CA LEU A 356 -18.96 -15.60 7.04
C LEU A 356 -17.51 -16.06 7.13
N ALA A 357 -16.85 -15.84 8.27
CA ALA A 357 -15.47 -16.27 8.48
C ALA A 357 -15.30 -17.79 8.29
N GLU A 358 -16.22 -18.58 8.84
CA GLU A 358 -16.22 -20.04 8.65
C GLU A 358 -16.44 -20.44 7.18
N ALA A 359 -17.42 -19.82 6.50
CA ALA A 359 -17.69 -20.09 5.08
C ALA A 359 -16.50 -19.69 4.19
N SER A 360 -15.84 -18.57 4.47
CA SER A 360 -14.63 -18.12 3.78
C SER A 360 -13.49 -19.10 3.99
N LYS A 361 -13.26 -19.56 5.23
CA LYS A 361 -12.22 -20.57 5.51
C LYS A 361 -12.46 -21.88 4.75
N GLN A 362 -13.71 -22.36 4.70
CA GLN A 362 -14.06 -23.55 3.93
C GLN A 362 -13.87 -23.34 2.42
N ARG A 363 -14.19 -22.15 1.92
CA ARG A 363 -13.97 -21.75 0.53
C ARG A 363 -12.49 -21.80 0.18
N ASP A 364 -11.63 -21.20 1.00
CA ASP A 364 -10.19 -21.12 0.76
C ASP A 364 -9.56 -22.52 0.79
N ALA A 365 -9.97 -23.37 1.72
CA ALA A 365 -9.56 -24.78 1.76
C ALA A 365 -10.00 -25.56 0.50
N PHE A 366 -11.20 -25.30 -0.01
CA PHE A 366 -11.68 -25.91 -1.25
C PHE A 366 -10.85 -25.44 -2.46
N ILE A 367 -10.57 -24.14 -2.57
CA ILE A 367 -9.76 -23.56 -3.64
C ILE A 367 -8.35 -24.14 -3.63
N ALA A 368 -7.69 -24.16 -2.47
CA ALA A 368 -6.35 -24.73 -2.33
C ALA A 368 -6.31 -26.20 -2.77
N LYS A 369 -7.32 -27.01 -2.37
CA LYS A 369 -7.44 -28.40 -2.79
C LYS A 369 -7.64 -28.54 -4.31
N GLN A 370 -8.45 -27.68 -4.93
CA GLN A 370 -8.65 -27.68 -6.38
C GLN A 370 -7.39 -27.28 -7.13
N GLN A 371 -6.65 -26.28 -6.64
CA GLN A 371 -5.39 -25.83 -7.22
C GLN A 371 -4.32 -26.94 -7.19
N MET A 372 -4.22 -27.69 -6.08
CA MET A 372 -3.31 -28.85 -5.99
C MET A 372 -3.64 -29.98 -6.96
N GLN A 373 -4.89 -30.07 -7.44
CA GLN A 373 -5.35 -31.07 -8.40
C GLN A 373 -5.14 -30.64 -9.86
N GLN A 374 -4.85 -29.35 -10.09
CA GLN A 374 -4.52 -28.82 -11.40
C GLN A 374 -3.01 -28.90 -11.62
N ALA A 375 -2.57 -29.14 -12.86
CA ALA A 375 -1.15 -29.06 -13.18
C ALA A 375 -0.67 -27.63 -12.89
N PRO A 376 0.53 -27.44 -12.31
CA PRO A 376 1.07 -26.11 -12.09
C PRO A 376 1.13 -25.37 -13.42
N SER A 377 0.34 -24.31 -13.57
CA SER A 377 0.46 -23.42 -14.72
C SER A 377 1.61 -22.45 -14.44
N ALA A 378 2.38 -22.13 -15.48
CA ALA A 378 3.33 -21.03 -15.46
C ALA A 378 2.59 -19.69 -15.58
N ALA A 379 1.59 -19.45 -14.72
CA ALA A 379 0.86 -18.19 -14.73
C ALA A 379 1.81 -17.05 -14.33
N SER A 380 1.70 -15.93 -15.05
CA SER A 380 2.43 -14.72 -14.71
C SER A 380 1.95 -14.18 -13.36
N ALA A 381 2.79 -13.45 -12.64
CA ALA A 381 2.34 -12.73 -11.44
C ALA A 381 1.27 -11.68 -11.81
N THR A 382 0.22 -11.59 -10.99
CA THR A 382 -0.81 -10.56 -11.06
C THR A 382 -0.50 -9.41 -10.11
N LEU A 383 -1.25 -8.30 -10.23
CA LEU A 383 -1.17 -7.19 -9.28
C LEU A 383 -1.39 -7.64 -7.83
N GLY A 384 -2.35 -8.54 -7.59
CA GLY A 384 -2.63 -9.06 -6.26
C GLY A 384 -1.41 -9.79 -5.66
N ASP A 385 -0.74 -10.62 -6.45
CA ASP A 385 0.46 -11.36 -6.02
C ASP A 385 1.60 -10.40 -5.68
N ALA A 386 1.79 -9.36 -6.49
CA ALA A 386 2.80 -8.33 -6.29
C ALA A 386 2.61 -7.59 -4.95
N PHE A 387 1.37 -7.21 -4.64
CA PHE A 387 1.01 -6.59 -3.36
C PHE A 387 1.26 -7.55 -2.19
N SER A 388 0.78 -8.80 -2.26
CA SER A 388 0.94 -9.78 -1.19
C SER A 388 2.41 -10.05 -0.85
N ASP A 389 3.26 -10.18 -1.87
CA ASP A 389 4.70 -10.43 -1.71
C ASP A 389 5.46 -9.23 -1.10
N ALA A 390 5.06 -7.99 -1.38
CA ALA A 390 5.64 -6.81 -0.74
C ALA A 390 5.12 -6.61 0.69
N ILE A 391 3.79 -6.63 0.87
CA ILE A 391 3.13 -6.31 2.13
C ILE A 391 3.57 -7.26 3.24
N GLY A 392 3.57 -8.57 2.99
CA GLY A 392 3.90 -9.55 4.02
C GLY A 392 5.29 -9.32 4.63
N GLN A 393 6.29 -9.11 3.78
CA GLN A 393 7.66 -8.86 4.21
C GLN A 393 7.81 -7.50 4.90
N GLN A 394 7.22 -6.43 4.33
CA GLN A 394 7.39 -5.08 4.84
C GLN A 394 6.64 -4.85 6.15
N LEU A 395 5.48 -5.48 6.34
CA LEU A 395 4.77 -5.47 7.62
C LEU A 395 5.60 -6.16 8.71
N GLN A 396 6.18 -7.33 8.43
CA GLN A 396 7.06 -8.02 9.38
C GLN A 396 8.27 -7.18 9.77
N GLN A 397 8.94 -6.56 8.78
CA GLN A 397 10.06 -5.64 9.01
C GLN A 397 9.64 -4.41 9.84
N SER A 398 8.40 -3.96 9.69
CA SER A 398 7.80 -2.86 10.46
C SER A 398 7.27 -3.30 11.84
N GLY A 399 7.58 -4.54 12.26
CA GLY A 399 7.23 -5.08 13.57
C GLY A 399 5.77 -5.54 13.71
N PHE A 400 5.07 -5.79 12.60
CA PHE A 400 3.75 -6.43 12.62
C PHE A 400 3.90 -7.96 12.63
N GLU A 401 3.07 -8.60 13.43
CA GLU A 401 2.78 -10.03 13.38
C GLU A 401 1.82 -10.26 12.19
N VAL A 402 2.21 -11.11 11.24
CA VAL A 402 1.35 -11.47 10.10
C VAL A 402 0.90 -12.91 10.32
N GLY A 403 -0.41 -13.12 10.52
CA GLY A 403 -0.98 -14.46 10.65
C GLY A 403 -0.87 -15.24 9.33
N GLN A 404 -0.53 -16.54 9.41
CA GLN A 404 -0.54 -17.45 8.26
C GLN A 404 -1.96 -17.76 7.77
#